data_AF-A0A1M6XD27-F1
#
_entry.id   AF-A0A1M6XD27-F1
#
_cell.length_a   1.000
_cell.length_b   1.000
_cell.length_c   1.000
_cell.angle_alpha   90.00
_cell.angle_beta   90.00
_cell.angle_gamma   90.00
#
_symmetry.space_group_name_H-M   'P 1'
#
loop_
_entity.id
_entity.type
_entity.pdbx_description
1 polymer ?
#
loop_
_entity_poly.entity_id
_entity_poly.type
_entity_poly.pdbx_seq_one_letter_code
_entity_poly.pdbx_strand_id
1 'polypeptide(L)'
;MKIEEMPISNVQWVDVEKLSANDYNPNVVFSKEMELLKFSLLRNGWIQPVLVTQDFVIIDGFHRSTIAKVDKDVKAMSDGKVPVVVMNLSEPERMLLTIRINRAKGSHIALKMSDIIKKLVNEYGVPPETICKEIGANRDEVDLLMLENVFAAKKINEETKYSQAWGVR
;
A
#
# COMPACT_ATOMS: atom_id res chain seq x y z
N MET A 1 -11.37 -14.68 -15.70
CA MET A 1 -11.77 -14.76 -14.29
C MET A 1 -13.28 -14.70 -14.24
N LYS A 2 -13.93 -15.76 -13.77
CA LYS A 2 -15.38 -15.77 -13.50
C LYS A 2 -15.68 -15.01 -12.21
N ILE A 3 -16.95 -14.65 -11.98
CA ILE A 3 -17.36 -13.89 -10.77
C ILE A 3 -16.94 -14.65 -9.50
N GLU A 4 -17.13 -15.96 -9.46
CA GLU A 4 -16.84 -16.80 -8.29
C GLU A 4 -15.34 -16.93 -8.01
N GLU A 5 -14.51 -16.71 -9.03
CA GLU A 5 -13.05 -16.76 -8.95
C GLU A 5 -12.45 -15.40 -8.55
N MET A 6 -13.24 -14.32 -8.53
CA MET A 6 -12.74 -13.00 -8.16
C MET A 6 -12.42 -12.97 -6.66
N PRO A 7 -11.31 -12.33 -6.24
CA PRO A 7 -10.97 -12.22 -4.82
C PRO A 7 -12.11 -11.65 -3.97
N ILE A 8 -12.85 -10.67 -4.48
CA ILE A 8 -13.98 -10.06 -3.76
C ILE A 8 -15.11 -11.05 -3.44
N SER A 9 -15.22 -12.16 -4.17
CA SER A 9 -16.23 -13.18 -3.93
C SER A 9 -15.88 -14.09 -2.73
N ASN A 10 -14.67 -13.97 -2.17
CA ASN A 10 -14.23 -14.74 -0.99
C ASN A 10 -14.27 -13.95 0.33
N VAL A 11 -15.00 -12.83 0.39
CA VAL A 11 -15.10 -12.01 1.60
C VAL A 11 -15.57 -12.84 2.80
N GLN A 12 -14.82 -12.76 3.88
CA GLN A 12 -15.13 -13.39 5.16
C GLN A 12 -15.07 -12.37 6.30
N TRP A 13 -15.89 -12.55 7.33
CA TRP A 13 -15.89 -11.69 8.52
C TRP A 13 -14.99 -12.29 9.58
N VAL A 14 -13.91 -11.60 9.92
CA VAL A 14 -12.87 -12.10 10.82
C VAL A 14 -12.69 -11.14 11.97
N ASP A 15 -12.46 -11.69 13.17
CA ASP A 15 -12.12 -10.91 14.35
C ASP A 15 -10.89 -10.03 14.05
N VAL A 16 -11.04 -8.72 14.26
CA VAL A 16 -9.99 -7.73 13.96
C VAL A 16 -8.71 -8.01 14.75
N GLU A 17 -8.79 -8.64 15.92
CA GLU A 17 -7.64 -8.99 16.75
C GLU A 17 -6.75 -10.05 16.09
N LYS A 18 -7.28 -10.83 15.14
CA LYS A 18 -6.49 -11.79 14.35
C LYS A 18 -5.62 -11.11 13.29
N LEU A 19 -5.92 -9.86 12.94
CA LEU A 19 -5.17 -9.15 11.90
C LEU A 19 -3.84 -8.65 12.47
N SER A 20 -2.75 -8.95 11.78
CA SER A 20 -1.43 -8.43 12.11
C SER A 20 -1.02 -7.33 11.14
N ALA A 21 -0.34 -6.32 11.68
CA ALA A 21 0.31 -5.28 10.89
C ALA A 21 1.79 -5.26 11.29
N ASN A 22 2.67 -5.07 10.31
CA ASN A 22 4.11 -5.14 10.56
C ASN A 22 4.63 -3.99 11.42
N ASP A 23 3.96 -2.83 11.44
CA ASP A 23 4.45 -1.62 12.15
C ASP A 23 3.31 -0.76 12.72
N TYR A 24 2.59 -1.23 13.74
CA TYR A 24 1.60 -0.39 14.44
C TYR A 24 2.14 0.18 15.75
N ASN A 25 2.12 1.52 15.88
CA ASN A 25 2.31 2.20 17.15
C ASN A 25 0.93 2.48 17.79
N PRO A 26 0.62 1.92 18.97
CA PRO A 26 -0.68 2.07 19.63
C PRO A 26 -0.99 3.48 20.16
N ASN A 27 0.01 4.38 20.24
CA ASN A 27 -0.15 5.73 20.79
C ASN A 27 -0.44 6.80 19.72
N VAL A 28 -0.94 6.40 18.54
CA VAL A 28 -1.15 7.33 17.42
C VAL A 28 -2.43 8.13 17.61
N VAL A 29 -2.28 9.46 17.71
CA VAL A 29 -3.39 10.41 17.60
C VAL A 29 -3.97 10.34 16.19
N PHE A 30 -5.30 10.25 16.07
CA PHE A 30 -5.96 10.20 14.76
C PHE A 30 -5.73 11.48 13.98
N SER A 31 -5.27 11.33 12.74
CA SER A 31 -5.23 12.43 11.79
C SER A 31 -6.64 12.79 11.32
N LYS A 32 -6.81 13.96 10.67
CA LYS A 32 -8.11 14.36 10.10
C LYS A 32 -8.64 13.34 9.09
N GLU A 33 -7.75 12.71 8.34
CA GLU A 33 -8.09 11.64 7.38
C GLU A 33 -8.61 10.39 8.10
N MET A 34 -8.04 10.03 9.25
CA MET A 34 -8.52 8.91 10.07
C MET A 34 -9.92 9.19 10.64
N GLU A 35 -10.18 10.42 11.10
CA GLU A 35 -11.51 10.83 11.57
C GLU A 35 -12.55 10.80 10.44
N LEU A 36 -12.20 11.28 9.24
CA LEU A 36 -13.08 11.17 8.07
C LEU A 36 -13.34 9.71 7.68
N LEU A 37 -12.34 8.84 7.78
CA LEU A 37 -12.50 7.41 7.53
C LEU A 37 -13.41 6.75 8.58
N LYS A 38 -13.24 7.09 9.87
CA LYS A 38 -14.15 6.66 10.94
C LYS A 38 -15.59 7.11 10.65
N PHE A 39 -15.78 8.39 10.31
CA PHE A 39 -17.10 8.91 9.97
C PHE A 39 -17.73 8.15 8.80
N SER A 40 -16.95 7.85 7.75
CA SER A 40 -17.43 7.04 6.63
C SER A 40 -17.80 5.63 7.05
N LEU A 41 -16.99 4.96 7.89
CA LEU A 41 -17.32 3.63 8.42
C LEU A 41 -18.63 3.64 9.21
N LEU A 42 -18.83 4.60 10.12
CA LEU A 42 -20.04 4.70 10.93
C LEU A 42 -21.28 5.07 10.09
N ARG A 43 -21.10 5.86 9.03
CA ARG A 43 -22.20 6.33 8.18
C ARG A 43 -22.60 5.32 7.10
N ASN A 44 -21.64 4.65 6.50
CA ASN A 44 -21.84 3.81 5.31
C ASN A 44 -21.59 2.32 5.57
N GLY A 45 -21.07 1.96 6.74
CA GLY A 45 -20.59 0.62 7.03
C GLY A 45 -19.33 0.26 6.25
N TRP A 46 -19.04 -1.04 6.20
CA TRP A 46 -17.89 -1.57 5.48
C TRP A 46 -18.17 -1.66 3.97
N ILE A 47 -17.73 -0.65 3.22
CA ILE A 47 -17.86 -0.61 1.76
C ILE A 47 -16.68 -1.23 1.01
N GLN A 48 -15.57 -1.49 1.71
CA GLN A 48 -14.35 -2.08 1.15
C GLN A 48 -13.76 -3.05 2.18
N PRO A 49 -13.40 -4.29 1.78
CA PRO A 49 -12.75 -5.22 2.68
C PRO A 49 -11.29 -4.83 2.97
N VAL A 50 -10.73 -5.43 4.02
CA VAL A 50 -9.29 -5.43 4.27
C VAL A 50 -8.67 -6.56 3.44
N LEU A 51 -7.62 -6.27 2.69
CA LEU A 51 -6.88 -7.30 1.97
C LEU A 51 -5.83 -7.89 2.89
N VAL A 52 -5.79 -9.21 3.01
CA VAL A 52 -4.89 -9.92 3.93
C VAL A 52 -4.23 -11.12 3.27
N THR A 53 -3.10 -11.56 3.81
CA THR A 53 -2.49 -12.85 3.48
C THR A 53 -3.25 -14.01 4.11
N GLN A 54 -2.86 -15.26 3.82
CA GLN A 54 -3.39 -16.46 4.48
C GLN A 54 -3.18 -16.44 6.01
N ASP A 55 -2.11 -15.79 6.47
CA ASP A 55 -1.77 -15.62 7.89
C ASP A 55 -2.36 -14.34 8.52
N PHE A 56 -3.34 -13.73 7.85
CA PHE A 56 -4.00 -12.49 8.30
C PHE A 56 -3.06 -11.29 8.47
N VAL A 57 -1.94 -11.26 7.74
CA VAL A 57 -1.09 -10.07 7.64
C VAL A 57 -1.75 -9.09 6.68
N ILE A 58 -1.91 -7.84 7.10
CA ILE A 58 -2.59 -6.81 6.31
C ILE A 58 -1.75 -6.43 5.08
N ILE A 59 -2.37 -6.46 3.91
CA ILE A 59 -1.84 -5.97 2.63
C ILE A 59 -2.38 -4.56 2.35
N ASP A 60 -3.70 -4.37 2.49
CA ASP A 60 -4.37 -3.07 2.35
C ASP A 60 -5.52 -2.93 3.35
N GLY A 61 -5.79 -1.70 3.77
CA GLY A 61 -6.84 -1.40 4.75
C GLY A 61 -6.34 -1.28 6.19
N PHE A 62 -5.04 -1.05 6.38
CA PHE A 62 -4.41 -0.83 7.69
C PHE A 62 -5.20 0.18 8.55
N HIS A 63 -5.43 1.39 8.06
CA HIS A 63 -6.18 2.42 8.79
C HIS A 63 -7.59 1.98 9.20
N ARG A 64 -8.32 1.27 8.33
CA ARG A 64 -9.66 0.74 8.67
C ARG A 64 -9.59 -0.30 9.78
N SER A 65 -8.63 -1.23 9.69
CA SER A 65 -8.42 -2.25 10.73
C SER A 65 -8.00 -1.61 12.06
N THR A 66 -7.17 -0.56 12.03
CA THR A 66 -6.76 0.17 13.23
C THR A 66 -7.96 0.82 13.91
N ILE A 67 -8.80 1.54 13.15
CA ILE A 67 -10.02 2.14 13.70
C ILE A 67 -10.90 1.06 14.31
N ALA A 68 -11.12 -0.06 13.63
CA ALA A 68 -11.93 -1.16 14.14
C ALA A 68 -11.36 -1.83 15.42
N LYS A 69 -10.04 -1.76 15.65
CA LYS A 69 -9.40 -2.24 16.89
C LYS A 69 -9.64 -1.31 18.07
N VAL A 70 -9.48 -0.01 17.87
CA VAL A 70 -9.36 0.97 18.97
C VAL A 70 -10.63 1.79 19.22
N ASP A 71 -11.48 1.97 18.20
CA ASP A 71 -12.69 2.76 18.31
C ASP A 71 -13.89 1.90 18.72
N LYS A 72 -14.52 2.25 19.84
CA LYS A 72 -15.61 1.46 20.44
C LYS A 72 -16.86 1.41 19.55
N ASP A 73 -17.18 2.51 18.87
CA ASP A 73 -18.40 2.59 18.06
C ASP A 73 -18.25 1.76 16.79
N VAL A 74 -17.09 1.87 16.12
CA VAL A 74 -16.78 1.03 14.95
C VAL A 74 -16.67 -0.44 15.34
N LYS A 75 -16.08 -0.76 16.49
CA LYS A 75 -16.00 -2.14 16.99
C LYS A 75 -17.40 -2.73 17.24
N ALA A 76 -18.30 -1.95 17.83
CA ALA A 76 -19.67 -2.39 18.12
C ALA A 76 -20.51 -2.63 16.85
N MET A 77 -20.27 -1.87 15.77
CA MET A 77 -21.02 -1.98 14.51
C MET A 77 -21.00 -3.39 13.89
N SER A 78 -19.91 -4.13 14.09
CA SER A 78 -19.70 -5.46 13.50
C SER A 78 -19.16 -6.48 14.51
N ASP A 79 -19.45 -6.32 15.80
CA ASP A 79 -19.07 -7.24 16.88
C ASP A 79 -17.56 -7.58 16.86
N GLY A 80 -16.73 -6.55 16.67
CA GLY A 80 -15.28 -6.69 16.57
C GLY A 80 -14.77 -7.38 15.30
N LYS A 81 -15.64 -7.72 14.35
CA LYS A 81 -15.24 -8.35 13.08
C LYS A 81 -15.10 -7.32 11.97
N VAL A 82 -14.22 -7.62 11.02
CA VAL A 82 -14.04 -6.84 9.79
C VAL A 82 -14.16 -7.75 8.57
N PRO A 83 -14.68 -7.26 7.43
CA PRO A 83 -14.70 -8.03 6.21
C PRO A 83 -13.29 -8.06 5.62
N VAL A 84 -12.81 -9.26 5.34
CA VAL A 84 -11.48 -9.47 4.75
C VAL A 84 -11.58 -10.30 3.48
N VAL A 85 -10.69 -9.98 2.53
CA VAL A 85 -10.42 -10.79 1.35
C VAL A 85 -9.04 -11.40 1.54
N VAL A 86 -8.97 -12.72 1.54
CA VAL A 86 -7.70 -13.45 1.65
C VAL A 86 -7.10 -13.58 0.27
N MET A 87 -5.89 -13.05 0.12
CA MET A 87 -5.09 -13.09 -1.08
C MET A 87 -4.06 -14.21 -0.96
N ASN A 88 -4.18 -15.22 -1.81
CA ASN A 88 -3.16 -16.26 -1.94
C ASN A 88 -2.06 -15.77 -2.90
N LEU A 89 -1.07 -15.07 -2.36
CA LEU A 89 0.02 -14.45 -3.10
C LEU A 89 1.35 -14.84 -2.46
N SER A 90 2.35 -15.06 -3.29
CA SER A 90 3.74 -15.07 -2.85
C SER A 90 4.17 -13.70 -2.31
N GLU A 91 5.26 -13.66 -1.54
CA GLU A 91 5.82 -12.41 -1.02
C GLU A 91 6.10 -11.36 -2.13
N PRO A 92 6.74 -11.70 -3.28
CA PRO A 92 6.93 -10.76 -4.37
C PRO A 92 5.61 -10.22 -4.95
N GLU A 93 4.62 -11.08 -5.15
CA GLU A 93 3.31 -10.68 -5.66
C GLU A 93 2.57 -9.75 -4.68
N ARG A 94 2.68 -10.02 -3.37
CA ARG A 94 2.15 -9.18 -2.30
C ARG A 94 2.81 -7.79 -2.31
N MET A 95 4.12 -7.74 -2.47
CA MET A 95 4.89 -6.49 -2.55
C MET A 95 4.50 -5.66 -3.78
N LEU A 96 4.38 -6.29 -4.96
CA LEU A 96 3.94 -5.64 -6.19
C LEU A 96 2.49 -5.13 -6.08
N LEU A 97 1.60 -5.93 -5.49
CA LEU A 97 0.21 -5.51 -5.23
C LEU A 97 0.16 -4.29 -4.30
N THR A 98 0.98 -4.28 -3.26
CA THR A 98 1.08 -3.16 -2.31
C THR A 98 1.50 -1.88 -3.03
N ILE A 99 2.48 -1.95 -3.94
CA ILE A 99 2.88 -0.80 -4.77
C ILE A 99 1.71 -0.35 -5.65
N ARG A 100 1.06 -1.27 -6.38
CA ARG A 100 -0.07 -0.92 -7.27
C ARG A 100 -1.19 -0.20 -6.54
N ILE A 101 -1.60 -0.70 -5.37
CA ILE A 101 -2.68 -0.10 -4.58
C ILE A 101 -2.30 1.32 -4.13
N ASN A 102 -1.09 1.50 -3.62
CA ASN A 102 -0.64 2.81 -3.15
C ASN A 102 -0.48 3.82 -4.29
N ARG A 103 0.05 3.39 -5.45
CA ARG A 103 0.13 4.22 -6.65
C ARG A 103 -1.27 4.62 -7.14
N ALA A 104 -2.21 3.68 -7.21
CA ALA A 104 -3.58 3.95 -7.63
C ALA A 104 -4.32 4.92 -6.68
N LYS A 105 -3.96 4.95 -5.39
CA LYS A 105 -4.47 5.91 -4.41
C LYS A 105 -3.75 7.28 -4.45
N GLY A 106 -2.71 7.43 -5.27
CA GLY A 106 -1.87 8.64 -5.33
C GLY A 106 -0.92 8.80 -4.13
N SER A 107 -0.83 7.81 -3.24
CA SER A 107 0.07 7.82 -2.09
C SER A 107 1.45 7.28 -2.48
N HIS A 108 2.29 8.12 -3.08
CA HIS A 108 3.66 7.77 -3.44
C HIS A 108 4.63 8.11 -2.30
N ILE A 109 4.67 7.28 -1.25
CA ILE A 109 5.77 7.38 -0.28
C ILE A 109 7.02 6.77 -0.94
N ALA A 110 7.76 7.59 -1.69
CA ALA A 110 8.91 7.19 -2.50
C ALA A 110 9.94 6.33 -1.74
N LEU A 111 10.13 6.62 -0.44
CA LEU A 111 11.04 5.85 0.43
C LEU A 111 10.59 4.40 0.61
N LYS A 112 9.32 4.17 0.98
CA LYS A 112 8.77 2.82 1.15
C LYS A 112 8.77 2.04 -0.17
N MET A 113 8.58 2.71 -1.30
CA MET A 113 8.67 2.07 -2.62
C MET A 113 10.10 1.65 -2.97
N SER A 114 11.12 2.46 -2.66
CA SER A 114 12.53 2.13 -2.89
C SER A 114 12.92 0.84 -2.16
N ASP A 115 12.58 0.73 -0.88
CA ASP A 115 12.91 -0.46 -0.06
C ASP A 115 12.23 -1.72 -0.61
N ILE A 116 10.95 -1.61 -1.01
CA ILE A 116 10.20 -2.72 -1.60
C ILE A 116 10.83 -3.14 -2.94
N ILE A 117 11.18 -2.21 -3.82
CA ILE A 117 11.78 -2.50 -5.13
C ILE A 117 13.17 -3.13 -4.96
N LYS A 118 14.01 -2.61 -4.07
CA LYS A 118 15.33 -3.20 -3.78
C LYS A 118 15.21 -4.63 -3.30
N LYS A 119 14.27 -4.90 -2.39
CA LYS A 119 14.02 -6.27 -1.91
C LYS A 119 13.49 -7.18 -3.01
N LEU A 120 12.59 -6.69 -3.88
CA LEU A 120 12.12 -7.44 -5.05
C LEU A 120 13.28 -7.87 -5.97
N VAL A 121 14.22 -6.97 -6.25
CA VAL A 121 15.37 -7.26 -7.13
C VAL A 121 16.40 -8.12 -6.41
N ASN A 122 16.86 -7.71 -5.23
CA ASN A 122 18.04 -8.27 -4.57
C ASN A 122 17.76 -9.59 -3.86
N GLU A 123 16.58 -9.75 -3.25
CA GLU A 123 16.25 -10.95 -2.47
C GLU A 123 15.40 -11.94 -3.27
N TYR A 124 14.50 -11.44 -4.11
CA TYR A 124 13.55 -12.28 -4.86
C TYR A 124 13.89 -12.41 -6.35
N GLY A 125 14.94 -11.73 -6.84
CA GLY A 125 15.40 -11.84 -8.22
C GLY A 125 14.40 -11.37 -9.26
N VAL A 126 13.44 -10.51 -8.90
CA VAL A 126 12.43 -10.00 -9.83
C VAL A 126 13.10 -9.04 -10.82
N PRO A 127 13.05 -9.30 -12.14
CA PRO A 127 13.68 -8.44 -13.13
C PRO A 127 13.08 -7.04 -13.12
N PRO A 128 13.88 -5.97 -13.24
CA PRO A 128 13.34 -4.60 -13.21
C PRO A 128 12.35 -4.33 -14.35
N GLU A 129 12.47 -5.00 -15.50
CA GLU A 129 11.50 -4.92 -16.60
C GLU A 129 10.12 -5.45 -16.19
N THR A 130 10.09 -6.51 -15.38
CA THR A 130 8.87 -7.04 -14.77
C THR A 130 8.28 -6.05 -13.79
N ILE A 131 9.11 -5.42 -12.96
CA ILE A 131 8.67 -4.40 -12.00
C ILE A 131 8.03 -3.22 -12.74
N CYS A 132 8.69 -2.66 -13.77
CA CYS A 132 8.16 -1.58 -14.60
C CYS A 132 6.74 -1.88 -15.10
N LYS A 133 6.56 -3.08 -15.68
CA LYS A 133 5.26 -3.53 -16.18
C LYS A 133 4.22 -3.65 -15.07
N GLU A 134 4.59 -4.29 -13.96
CA GLU A 134 3.67 -4.62 -12.87
C GLU A 134 3.22 -3.41 -12.05
N ILE A 135 4.02 -2.34 -12.00
CA ILE A 135 3.70 -1.12 -11.23
C ILE A 135 3.37 0.09 -12.10
N GLY A 136 3.44 -0.05 -13.43
CA GLY A 136 3.22 1.04 -14.38
C GLY A 136 4.25 2.16 -14.24
N ALA A 137 5.51 1.79 -14.07
CA ALA A 137 6.65 2.71 -14.01
C ALA A 137 7.51 2.56 -15.27
N ASN A 138 8.20 3.63 -15.66
CA ASN A 138 9.22 3.55 -16.70
C ASN A 138 10.56 3.08 -16.09
N ARG A 139 11.53 2.76 -16.96
CA ARG A 139 12.83 2.24 -16.51
C ARG A 139 13.59 3.26 -15.66
N ASP A 140 13.60 4.53 -16.07
CA ASP A 140 14.28 5.61 -15.34
C ASP A 140 13.75 5.77 -13.90
N GLU A 141 12.44 5.64 -13.69
CA GLU A 141 11.81 5.70 -12.38
C GLU A 141 12.26 4.52 -11.50
N VAL A 142 12.26 3.30 -12.03
CA VAL A 142 12.69 2.11 -11.29
C VAL A 142 14.19 2.18 -10.96
N ASP A 143 15.02 2.62 -11.91
CA ASP A 143 16.46 2.77 -11.69
C ASP A 143 16.74 3.84 -10.62
N LEU A 144 16.00 4.96 -10.62
CA LEU A 144 16.11 5.99 -9.58
C LEU A 144 15.70 5.49 -8.20
N LEU A 145 14.66 4.65 -8.11
CA LEU A 145 14.22 4.02 -6.86
C LEU A 145 15.19 2.93 -6.38
N MET A 146 16.01 2.37 -7.27
CA MET A 146 17.05 1.41 -6.92
C MET A 146 18.32 2.05 -6.35
N LEU A 147 18.53 3.36 -6.53
CA LEU A 147 19.69 4.05 -5.97
C LEU A 147 19.69 4.01 -4.43
N GLU A 148 20.87 3.85 -3.83
CA GLU A 148 21.03 3.83 -2.37
C GLU A 148 20.51 5.11 -1.71
N ASN A 149 20.68 6.26 -2.39
CA ASN A 149 20.24 7.55 -1.90
C ASN A 149 19.36 8.27 -2.94
N VAL A 150 18.07 7.91 -2.97
CA VAL A 150 17.04 8.47 -3.86
C VAL A 150 17.01 10.02 -3.81
N PHE A 151 17.32 10.62 -2.66
CA PHE A 151 17.36 12.08 -2.49
C PHE A 151 18.64 12.74 -3.03
N ALA A 152 19.78 12.03 -3.04
CA ALA A 152 21.00 12.55 -3.68
C ALA A 152 20.80 12.65 -5.21
N ALA A 153 20.15 11.65 -5.82
CA ALA A 153 19.84 11.65 -7.25
C ALA A 153 18.82 12.72 -7.66
N LYS A 154 17.84 13.03 -6.79
CA LYS A 154 16.88 14.11 -7.06
C LYS A 154 17.53 15.49 -6.96
N LYS A 155 18.44 15.71 -6.00
CA LYS A 155 19.28 16.92 -5.94
C LYS A 155 20.17 17.07 -7.17
N ILE A 156 20.77 15.98 -7.64
CA ILE A 156 21.54 15.98 -8.90
C ILE A 156 20.65 16.45 -10.05
N ASN A 157 19.41 15.96 -10.18
CA ASN A 157 18.48 16.36 -11.26
C ASN A 157 17.95 17.81 -11.15
N GLU A 158 17.79 18.35 -9.95
CA GLU A 158 17.45 19.77 -9.75
C GLU A 158 18.65 20.69 -10.04
N GLU A 159 19.88 20.26 -9.74
CA GLU A 159 21.12 20.99 -10.04
C GLU A 159 21.59 20.83 -11.50
N THR A 160 21.29 19.70 -12.16
CA THR A 160 21.65 19.44 -13.58
C THR A 160 20.61 19.92 -14.60
N LYS A 161 19.48 20.50 -14.16
CA LYS A 161 18.49 21.14 -15.05
C LYS A 161 18.71 22.65 -15.28
N TYR A 162 19.96 23.10 -15.27
CA TYR A 162 20.35 24.39 -15.85
C TYR A 162 21.66 24.27 -16.65
N SER A 163 21.60 23.55 -17.78
CA SER A 163 22.54 23.79 -18.88
C SER A 163 21.77 24.22 -20.14
N GLN A 164 21.69 25.54 -20.32
CA GLN A 164 21.70 26.26 -21.60
C GLN A 164 21.04 25.54 -22.81
N ALA A 165 19.75 25.77 -23.00
CA ALA A 165 19.17 25.83 -24.34
C ALA A 165 17.99 26.79 -24.27
N TRP A 166 18.18 27.98 -24.85
CA TRP A 166 17.23 28.93 -25.45
C TRP A 166 17.83 30.33 -25.31
N GLY A 167 18.78 30.61 -26.19
CA GLY A 167 19.22 31.98 -26.46
C GLY A 167 18.06 32.77 -27.05
N VAL A 168 17.75 33.88 -26.40
CA VAL A 168 16.85 34.91 -26.93
C VAL A 168 17.52 35.53 -28.16
N ARG A 169 16.81 35.54 -29.29
CA ARG A 169 16.90 36.59 -30.30
C ARG A 169 15.48 37.05 -30.60
#